data_AF-A0A6J7DZ22-F1
#
_entry.id   AF-A0A6J7DZ22-F1
#
_cell.length_a   1.000
_cell.length_b   1.000
_cell.length_c   1.000
_cell.angle_alpha   90.00
_cell.angle_beta   90.00
_cell.angle_gamma   90.00
#
_symmetry.space_group_name_H-M   'P 1'
#
loop_
_entity.id
_entity.type
_entity.pdbx_description
1 polymer ?
#
loop_
_entity_poly.entity_id
_entity_poly.type
_entity_poly.pdbx_seq_one_letter_code
_entity_poly.pdbx_strand_id
1 'polypeptide(L)'
;MGTLPPLLATLDGYAVEGGFDVPGGIATCYSPAIGLGRLEGPGAAADLWRDYELAIAQVPVLGLDGIRLTVEWTRVEPRADVVDVAAWERYLTVVRFAKSLDLYVSVAIVDSVWPAWLGAEAWLMPWVRTAFSKHLDRFAQYLGGEVDSVVPFTHGPDLVESGFLRGTIPPWRKRERADASDARLSVASMNESVSSHTVLGPLVRIDGREIPAQLPESAWPAVVGEARHASEVYVKSLVRGTGPTSSTSGLVTISDGVATLEAPQRLLELWRS
;
A
#
# COMPACT_ATOMS: atom_id res chain seq x y z
N MET A 1 -30.47 10.36 -0.46
CA MET A 1 -29.46 9.47 -1.04
C MET A 1 -28.12 9.90 -0.49
N GLY A 2 -27.43 9.04 0.27
CA GLY A 2 -26.09 9.37 0.78
C GLY A 2 -25.08 9.39 -0.37
N THR A 3 -24.09 10.27 -0.29
CA THR A 3 -22.95 10.30 -1.20
C THR A 3 -22.15 9.02 -1.03
N LEU A 4 -21.78 8.37 -2.14
CA LEU A 4 -20.85 7.23 -2.10
C LEU A 4 -19.46 7.71 -1.66
N PRO A 5 -18.66 6.87 -0.98
CA PRO A 5 -17.26 7.19 -0.71
C PRO A 5 -16.45 7.28 -2.01
N PRO A 6 -15.27 7.93 -1.98
CA PRO A 6 -14.37 7.96 -3.13
C PRO A 6 -13.91 6.55 -3.51
N LEU A 7 -13.88 6.28 -4.81
CA LEU A 7 -13.39 5.04 -5.39
C LEU A 7 -11.97 5.25 -5.93
N LEU A 8 -10.99 4.64 -5.28
CA LEU A 8 -9.56 4.85 -5.51
C LEU A 8 -8.91 3.58 -6.05
N ALA A 9 -7.96 3.66 -6.99
CA ALA A 9 -7.14 2.49 -7.32
C ALA A 9 -5.91 2.37 -6.43
N THR A 10 -5.50 1.14 -6.09
CA THR A 10 -4.31 0.93 -5.26
C THR A 10 -3.03 0.86 -6.08
N LEU A 11 -1.97 1.42 -5.52
CA LEU A 11 -0.59 1.29 -5.99
C LEU A 11 0.23 0.68 -4.85
N ASP A 12 0.42 -0.63 -4.91
CA ASP A 12 1.15 -1.43 -3.93
C ASP A 12 2.64 -1.39 -4.28
N GLY A 13 3.39 -0.47 -3.64
CA GLY A 13 4.70 0.00 -4.09
C GLY A 13 5.70 -1.15 -4.31
N TYR A 14 5.80 -2.07 -3.36
CA TYR A 14 6.67 -3.24 -3.48
C TYR A 14 6.39 -4.08 -4.73
N ALA A 15 5.12 -4.21 -5.12
CA ALA A 15 4.72 -5.06 -6.24
C ALA A 15 4.92 -4.38 -7.60
N VAL A 16 5.00 -3.04 -7.67
CA VAL A 16 4.97 -2.29 -8.94
C VAL A 16 6.21 -1.43 -9.20
N GLU A 17 6.91 -0.96 -8.16
CA GLU A 17 8.00 0.02 -8.30
C GLU A 17 9.29 -0.57 -8.87
N GLY A 18 9.63 -1.80 -8.48
CA GLY A 18 10.90 -2.46 -8.83
C GLY A 18 12.10 -2.06 -7.96
N GLY A 19 13.20 -2.81 -8.06
CA GLY A 19 14.46 -2.54 -7.33
C GLY A 19 14.53 -3.10 -5.91
N PHE A 20 13.53 -3.87 -5.50
CA PHE A 20 13.52 -4.62 -4.24
C PHE A 20 14.03 -6.05 -4.42
N ASP A 21 14.76 -6.54 -3.42
CA ASP A 21 15.18 -7.94 -3.32
C ASP A 21 15.98 -8.47 -4.53
N VAL A 22 16.67 -7.57 -5.23
CA VAL A 22 17.61 -7.86 -6.32
C VAL A 22 19.05 -7.62 -5.87
N PRO A 23 20.07 -8.19 -6.54
CA PRO A 23 21.48 -7.90 -6.23
C PRO A 23 21.79 -6.40 -6.24
N GLY A 24 22.28 -5.87 -5.10
CA GLY A 24 22.56 -4.44 -4.93
C GLY A 24 21.32 -3.56 -4.69
N GLY A 25 20.12 -4.15 -4.69
CA GLY A 25 18.85 -3.46 -4.45
C GLY A 25 18.50 -3.29 -2.96
N ILE A 26 17.26 -2.90 -2.73
CA ILE A 26 16.71 -2.61 -1.40
C ILE A 26 16.18 -3.91 -0.78
N ALA A 27 16.61 -4.23 0.43
CA ALA A 27 16.26 -5.47 1.11
C ALA A 27 15.00 -5.32 1.97
N THR A 28 14.05 -6.24 1.81
CA THR A 28 12.78 -6.27 2.53
C THR A 28 12.67 -7.48 3.48
N CYS A 29 11.54 -7.59 4.20
CA CYS A 29 11.20 -8.77 4.98
C CYS A 29 11.13 -10.08 4.15
N TYR A 30 10.99 -10.00 2.83
CA TYR A 30 10.99 -11.14 1.92
C TYR A 30 12.39 -11.53 1.40
N SER A 31 13.42 -10.67 1.54
CA SER A 31 14.76 -10.93 0.97
C SER A 31 15.31 -12.31 1.34
N PRO A 32 15.21 -12.80 2.60
CA PRO A 32 15.78 -14.11 2.94
C PRO A 32 15.11 -15.25 2.19
N ALA A 33 13.78 -15.21 2.00
CA ALA A 33 13.06 -16.26 1.28
C ALA A 33 13.35 -16.22 -0.22
N ILE A 34 13.44 -15.02 -0.80
CA ILE A 34 13.79 -14.80 -2.21
C ILE A 34 15.23 -15.23 -2.49
N GLY A 35 16.19 -14.83 -1.65
CA GLY A 35 17.60 -15.20 -1.78
C GLY A 35 17.86 -16.70 -1.65
N LEU A 36 16.98 -17.43 -0.96
CA LEU A 36 17.00 -18.89 -0.86
C LEU A 36 16.23 -19.60 -2.00
N GLY A 37 15.67 -18.85 -2.96
CA GLY A 37 14.90 -19.40 -4.07
C GLY A 37 13.55 -20.01 -3.65
N ARG A 38 13.00 -19.62 -2.49
CA ARG A 38 11.70 -20.12 -2.01
C ARG A 38 10.51 -19.31 -2.53
N LEU A 39 10.76 -18.08 -2.94
CA LEU A 39 9.79 -17.15 -3.51
C LEU A 39 10.45 -16.41 -4.68
N GLU A 40 9.63 -16.00 -5.63
CA GLU A 40 10.02 -15.03 -6.64
C GLU A 40 9.77 -13.62 -6.09
N GLY A 41 10.78 -12.76 -6.15
CA GLY A 41 10.66 -11.35 -5.78
C GLY A 41 10.04 -10.51 -6.90
N PRO A 42 9.78 -9.21 -6.64
CA PRO A 42 9.24 -8.30 -7.65
C PRO A 42 10.25 -8.00 -8.77
N GLY A 43 11.55 -8.10 -8.52
CA GLY A 43 12.56 -7.82 -9.53
C GLY A 43 12.47 -6.36 -10.03
N ALA A 44 12.32 -6.19 -11.34
CA ALA A 44 12.05 -4.88 -11.95
C ALA A 44 10.57 -4.47 -11.87
N ALA A 45 9.65 -5.39 -11.55
CA ALA A 45 8.21 -5.17 -11.58
C ALA A 45 7.75 -4.47 -12.88
N ALA A 46 6.94 -3.42 -12.76
CA ALA A 46 6.56 -2.54 -13.86
C ALA A 46 7.48 -1.31 -14.00
N ASP A 47 8.60 -1.27 -13.26
CA ASP A 47 9.53 -0.12 -13.14
C ASP A 47 8.80 1.19 -12.79
N LEU A 48 7.71 1.10 -12.03
CA LEU A 48 6.81 2.23 -11.82
C LEU A 48 7.45 3.32 -10.97
N TRP A 49 8.54 3.03 -10.26
CA TRP A 49 9.34 4.04 -9.57
C TRP A 49 9.76 5.18 -10.51
N ARG A 50 10.11 4.83 -11.75
CA ARG A 50 10.45 5.80 -12.80
C ARG A 50 9.20 6.49 -13.34
N ASP A 51 8.15 5.71 -13.60
CA ASP A 51 7.06 6.12 -14.50
C ASP A 51 5.66 6.14 -13.85
N TYR A 52 5.55 6.45 -12.55
CA TYR A 52 4.27 6.60 -11.83
C TYR A 52 3.24 7.46 -12.58
N GLU A 53 3.70 8.56 -13.16
CA GLU A 53 2.89 9.53 -13.89
C GLU A 53 2.13 8.88 -15.06
N LEU A 54 2.72 7.87 -15.73
CA LEU A 54 2.07 7.17 -16.84
C LEU A 54 0.84 6.40 -16.37
N ALA A 55 0.93 5.72 -15.23
CA ALA A 55 -0.19 4.98 -14.65
C ALA A 55 -1.24 5.92 -14.04
N ILE A 56 -0.79 6.93 -13.28
CA ILE A 56 -1.69 7.88 -12.59
C ILE A 56 -2.49 8.70 -13.60
N ALA A 57 -1.92 9.06 -14.75
CA ALA A 57 -2.64 9.77 -15.81
C ALA A 57 -3.85 8.99 -16.36
N GLN A 58 -3.92 7.69 -16.14
CA GLN A 58 -5.05 6.85 -16.58
C GLN A 58 -6.23 6.85 -15.60
N VAL A 59 -6.02 7.26 -14.34
CA VAL A 59 -7.02 7.19 -13.26
C VAL A 59 -8.30 7.96 -13.62
N PRO A 60 -8.25 9.20 -14.16
CA PRO A 60 -9.45 9.90 -14.60
C PRO A 60 -10.17 9.21 -15.77
N VAL A 61 -9.44 8.55 -16.67
CA VAL A 61 -10.01 7.85 -17.83
C VAL A 61 -10.75 6.57 -17.42
N LEU A 62 -10.25 5.91 -16.37
CA LEU A 62 -10.92 4.81 -15.67
C LEU A 62 -12.12 5.29 -14.83
N GLY A 63 -12.26 6.61 -14.68
CA GLY A 63 -13.34 7.24 -13.96
C GLY A 63 -13.24 7.11 -12.43
N LEU A 64 -12.06 6.79 -11.92
CA LEU A 64 -11.81 6.69 -10.50
C LEU A 64 -11.62 8.08 -9.90
N ASP A 65 -11.95 8.23 -8.63
CA ASP A 65 -11.83 9.51 -7.91
C ASP A 65 -10.37 9.78 -7.48
N GLY A 66 -9.50 8.75 -7.49
CA GLY A 66 -8.11 8.91 -7.09
C GLY A 66 -7.32 7.63 -6.88
N ILE A 67 -6.29 7.72 -6.04
CA ILE A 67 -5.36 6.62 -5.75
C ILE A 67 -5.17 6.40 -4.25
N ARG A 68 -4.91 5.14 -3.87
CA ARG A 68 -4.27 4.77 -2.60
C ARG A 68 -2.84 4.32 -2.87
N LEU A 69 -1.88 5.19 -2.64
CA LEU A 69 -0.45 4.91 -2.82
C LEU A 69 0.15 4.32 -1.54
N THR A 70 0.89 3.22 -1.62
CA THR A 70 1.73 2.77 -0.50
C THR A 70 3.09 3.46 -0.59
N VAL A 71 3.53 4.14 0.48
CA VAL A 71 4.93 4.59 0.61
C VAL A 71 5.73 3.43 1.16
N GLU A 72 6.70 2.93 0.39
CA GLU A 72 7.50 1.81 0.83
C GLU A 72 8.51 2.25 1.90
N TRP A 73 8.25 1.92 3.16
CA TRP A 73 9.15 2.23 4.28
C TRP A 73 10.57 1.74 4.00
N THR A 74 10.70 0.55 3.41
CA THR A 74 12.01 -0.01 3.02
C THR A 74 12.73 0.83 1.96
N ARG A 75 12.01 1.58 1.11
CA ARG A 75 12.65 2.47 0.14
C ARG A 75 13.14 3.76 0.77
N VAL A 76 12.29 4.42 1.56
CA VAL A 76 12.64 5.70 2.17
C VAL A 76 13.60 5.57 3.36
N GLU A 77 13.65 4.40 3.99
CA GLU A 77 14.58 4.05 5.07
C GLU A 77 15.18 2.66 4.84
N PRO A 78 16.13 2.51 3.89
CA PRO A 78 16.62 1.21 3.43
C PRO A 78 17.53 0.49 4.44
N ARG A 79 18.08 1.21 5.41
CA ARG A 79 18.91 0.68 6.50
C ARG A 79 18.59 1.41 7.79
N ALA A 80 18.91 0.78 8.92
CA ALA A 80 18.79 1.42 10.23
C ALA A 80 19.53 2.77 10.23
N ASP A 81 18.85 3.81 10.68
CA ASP A 81 19.33 5.20 10.76
C ASP A 81 19.77 5.84 9.41
N VAL A 82 19.43 5.22 8.27
CA VAL A 82 19.63 5.80 6.93
C VAL A 82 18.29 6.24 6.36
N VAL A 83 18.21 7.51 5.96
CA VAL A 83 17.03 8.10 5.32
C VAL A 83 17.39 8.46 3.89
N ASP A 84 16.60 7.97 2.94
CA ASP A 84 16.71 8.37 1.54
C ASP A 84 15.80 9.58 1.28
N VAL A 85 16.40 10.77 1.32
CA VAL A 85 15.70 12.03 1.07
C VAL A 85 15.18 12.11 -0.37
N ALA A 86 15.94 11.58 -1.35
CA ALA A 86 15.53 11.60 -2.74
C ALA A 86 14.29 10.73 -2.97
N ALA A 87 14.16 9.61 -2.25
CA ALA A 87 12.96 8.79 -2.28
C ALA A 87 11.73 9.52 -1.71
N TRP A 88 11.88 10.24 -0.60
CA TRP A 88 10.80 11.08 -0.06
C TRP A 88 10.37 12.18 -1.04
N GLU A 89 11.33 12.90 -1.61
CA GLU A 89 11.06 13.94 -2.62
C GLU A 89 10.41 13.37 -3.89
N ARG A 90 10.78 12.15 -4.29
CA ARG A 90 10.15 11.43 -5.40
C ARG A 90 8.69 11.12 -5.09
N TYR A 91 8.38 10.54 -3.92
CA TYR A 91 6.99 10.29 -3.52
C TYR A 91 6.16 11.58 -3.45
N LEU A 92 6.73 12.66 -2.92
CA LEU A 92 6.09 13.98 -2.92
C LEU A 92 5.77 14.46 -4.35
N THR A 93 6.69 14.24 -5.29
CA THR A 93 6.47 14.55 -6.72
C THR A 93 5.32 13.73 -7.30
N VAL A 94 5.26 12.43 -6.99
CA VAL A 94 4.15 11.54 -7.41
C VAL A 94 2.81 12.02 -6.85
N VAL A 95 2.75 12.34 -5.55
CA VAL A 95 1.54 12.87 -4.90
C VAL A 95 1.10 14.16 -5.56
N ARG A 96 2.01 15.12 -5.75
CA ARG A 96 1.69 16.41 -6.40
C ARG A 96 1.22 16.25 -7.85
N PHE A 97 1.78 15.29 -8.59
CA PHE A 97 1.28 14.96 -9.92
C PHE A 97 -0.17 14.47 -9.88
N ALA A 98 -0.50 13.53 -8.98
CA ALA A 98 -1.88 13.08 -8.79
C ALA A 98 -2.82 14.25 -8.40
N LYS A 99 -2.40 15.11 -7.46
CA LYS A 99 -3.16 16.30 -7.08
C LYS A 99 -3.35 17.29 -8.24
N SER A 100 -2.39 17.41 -9.15
CA SER A 100 -2.51 18.28 -10.34
C SER A 100 -3.57 17.79 -11.34
N LEU A 101 -4.01 16.55 -11.21
CA LEU A 101 -5.11 15.94 -11.98
C LEU A 101 -6.44 15.96 -11.20
N ASP A 102 -6.52 16.74 -10.11
CA ASP A 102 -7.66 16.82 -9.19
C ASP A 102 -8.05 15.47 -8.54
N LEU A 103 -7.08 14.54 -8.43
CA LEU A 103 -7.31 13.24 -7.81
C LEU A 103 -7.28 13.32 -6.27
N TYR A 104 -8.10 12.49 -5.65
CA TYR A 104 -8.00 12.16 -4.23
C TYR A 104 -6.77 11.29 -3.98
N VAL A 105 -5.93 11.63 -3.00
CA VAL A 105 -4.71 10.91 -2.68
C VAL A 105 -4.77 10.41 -1.25
N SER A 106 -5.04 9.12 -1.12
CA SER A 106 -4.89 8.35 0.12
C SER A 106 -3.49 7.72 0.13
N VAL A 107 -2.81 7.72 1.28
CA VAL A 107 -1.48 7.08 1.38
C VAL A 107 -1.44 6.07 2.53
N ALA A 108 -0.97 4.86 2.22
CA ALA A 108 -0.69 3.84 3.22
C ALA A 108 0.76 3.98 3.74
N ILE A 109 0.92 4.00 5.07
CA ILE A 109 2.24 4.07 5.74
C ILE A 109 2.90 2.69 5.77
N VAL A 110 2.14 1.66 6.14
CA VAL A 110 2.60 0.28 6.17
C VAL A 110 1.59 -0.61 5.45
N ASP A 111 2.08 -1.41 4.51
CA ASP A 111 1.31 -2.47 3.89
C ASP A 111 1.85 -3.84 4.37
N SER A 112 2.17 -4.74 3.44
CA SER A 112 2.58 -6.10 3.74
C SER A 112 4.11 -6.28 3.77
N VAL A 113 4.86 -5.19 3.52
CA VAL A 113 6.32 -5.18 3.35
C VAL A 113 6.94 -4.18 4.30
N TRP A 114 8.08 -4.56 4.89
CA TRP A 114 8.82 -3.69 5.79
C TRP A 114 10.33 -3.84 5.58
N PRO A 115 11.16 -2.87 6.05
CA PRO A 115 12.60 -2.93 5.87
C PRO A 115 13.22 -4.18 6.50
N ALA A 116 14.16 -4.83 5.78
CA ALA A 116 14.84 -6.01 6.29
C ALA A 116 15.56 -5.77 7.62
N TRP A 117 16.03 -4.54 7.85
CA TRP A 117 16.73 -4.17 9.08
C TRP A 117 15.82 -4.19 10.31
N LEU A 118 14.48 -4.12 10.17
CA LEU A 118 13.51 -4.34 11.26
C LEU A 118 13.52 -5.79 11.78
N GLY A 119 14.05 -6.72 10.99
CA GLY A 119 14.01 -8.16 11.24
C GLY A 119 12.69 -8.81 10.80
N ALA A 120 12.71 -10.13 10.67
CA ALA A 120 11.54 -10.91 10.23
C ALA A 120 10.37 -10.83 11.22
N GLU A 121 10.63 -10.56 12.50
CA GLU A 121 9.64 -10.50 13.59
C GLU A 121 9.41 -9.07 14.07
N ALA A 122 9.50 -8.10 13.15
CA ALA A 122 9.44 -6.66 13.44
C ALA A 122 8.32 -6.29 14.44
N TRP A 123 7.15 -6.90 14.30
CA TRP A 123 5.97 -6.58 15.12
C TRP A 123 6.08 -7.01 16.59
N LEU A 124 7.00 -7.92 16.95
CA LEU A 124 7.29 -8.26 18.34
C LEU A 124 8.38 -7.37 18.97
N MET A 125 9.16 -6.70 18.13
CA MET A 125 10.37 -6.03 18.59
C MET A 125 10.05 -4.66 19.19
N PRO A 126 10.38 -4.38 20.47
CA PRO A 126 10.01 -3.12 21.12
C PRO A 126 10.55 -1.87 20.42
N TRP A 127 11.75 -1.99 19.85
CA TRP A 127 12.44 -0.90 19.17
C TRP A 127 11.79 -0.51 17.84
N VAL A 128 10.98 -1.40 17.23
CA VAL A 128 10.25 -1.10 15.99
C VAL A 128 9.23 0.01 16.20
N ARG A 129 8.62 0.12 17.39
CA ARG A 129 7.74 1.26 17.71
C ARG A 129 8.50 2.59 17.72
N THR A 130 9.74 2.59 18.21
CA THR A 130 10.60 3.79 18.18
C THR A 130 11.00 4.14 16.76
N ALA A 131 11.34 3.15 15.93
CA ALA A 131 11.62 3.36 14.51
C ALA A 131 10.38 3.90 13.77
N PHE A 132 9.21 3.32 14.03
CA PHE A 132 7.94 3.74 13.47
C PHE A 132 7.59 5.19 13.83
N SER A 133 7.76 5.59 15.09
CA SER A 133 7.54 6.99 15.49
C SER A 133 8.41 7.97 14.69
N LYS A 134 9.69 7.67 14.50
CA LYS A 134 10.58 8.51 13.67
C LYS A 134 10.15 8.52 12.20
N HIS A 135 9.64 7.39 11.72
CA HIS A 135 9.10 7.27 10.37
C HIS A 135 7.84 8.12 10.18
N LEU A 136 6.93 8.14 11.18
CA LEU A 136 5.75 9.01 11.18
C LEU A 136 6.11 10.50 11.13
N ASP A 137 7.11 10.92 11.90
CA ASP A 137 7.58 12.32 11.88
C ASP A 137 8.02 12.74 10.47
N ARG A 138 8.74 11.86 9.76
CA ARG A 138 9.16 12.11 8.37
C ARG A 138 7.99 12.08 7.41
N PHE A 139 7.08 11.13 7.56
CA PHE A 139 5.88 11.05 6.74
C PHE A 139 5.05 12.33 6.87
N ALA A 140 4.83 12.81 8.10
CA ALA A 140 4.17 14.08 8.38
C ALA A 140 4.89 15.27 7.77
N GLN A 141 6.23 15.31 7.87
CA GLN A 141 7.05 16.37 7.29
C GLN A 141 6.94 16.45 5.76
N TYR A 142 7.00 15.32 5.06
CA TYR A 142 7.04 15.30 3.60
C TYR A 142 5.67 15.29 2.94
N LEU A 143 4.71 14.53 3.49
CA LEU A 143 3.44 14.24 2.83
C LEU A 143 2.21 14.73 3.61
N GLY A 144 2.34 15.01 4.91
CA GLY A 144 1.19 15.33 5.76
C GLY A 144 0.38 16.55 5.34
N GLY A 145 0.98 17.49 4.61
CA GLY A 145 0.28 18.66 4.06
C GLY A 145 -0.23 18.51 2.61
N GLU A 146 0.02 17.36 1.98
CA GLU A 146 -0.13 17.17 0.52
C GLU A 146 -1.15 16.08 0.16
N VAL A 147 -1.52 15.24 1.13
CA VAL A 147 -2.43 14.10 0.95
C VAL A 147 -3.80 14.37 1.58
N ASP A 148 -4.84 13.69 1.08
CA ASP A 148 -6.22 13.86 1.57
C ASP A 148 -6.54 12.92 2.74
N SER A 149 -5.87 11.77 2.78
CA SER A 149 -6.00 10.80 3.87
C SER A 149 -4.77 9.90 4.03
N VAL A 150 -4.71 9.24 5.18
CA VAL A 150 -3.64 8.33 5.55
C VAL A 150 -4.24 7.04 6.12
N VAL A 151 -3.71 5.91 5.65
CA VAL A 151 -4.01 4.57 6.18
C VAL A 151 -2.78 4.08 6.95
N PRO A 152 -2.83 3.95 8.29
CA PRO A 152 -1.67 3.52 9.07
C PRO A 152 -1.15 2.14 8.63
N PHE A 153 -2.06 1.16 8.58
CA PHE A 153 -1.80 -0.22 8.17
C PHE A 153 -2.96 -0.69 7.30
N THR A 154 -2.70 -1.07 6.05
CA THR A 154 -3.74 -1.51 5.09
C THR A 154 -4.51 -2.74 5.60
N HIS A 155 -3.80 -3.73 6.13
CA HIS A 155 -4.35 -5.00 6.60
C HIS A 155 -3.71 -5.47 7.91
N GLY A 156 -3.56 -4.58 8.90
CA GLY A 156 -2.82 -4.85 10.15
C GLY A 156 -3.17 -6.18 10.86
N PRO A 157 -4.45 -6.49 11.12
CA PRO A 157 -4.82 -7.78 11.71
C PRO A 157 -4.44 -8.98 10.84
N ASP A 158 -4.66 -8.90 9.53
CA ASP A 158 -4.34 -9.99 8.61
C ASP A 158 -2.83 -10.21 8.46
N LEU A 159 -2.04 -9.12 8.44
CA LEU A 159 -0.58 -9.16 8.45
C LEU A 159 -0.07 -10.04 9.61
N VAL A 160 -0.61 -9.83 10.82
CA VAL A 160 -0.22 -10.63 11.99
C VAL A 160 -0.70 -12.09 11.86
N GLU A 161 -1.92 -12.32 11.38
CA GLU A 161 -2.44 -13.69 11.24
C GLU A 161 -1.74 -14.50 10.15
N SER A 162 -1.49 -13.89 8.99
CA SER A 162 -0.73 -14.42 7.88
C SER A 162 0.69 -14.79 8.32
N GLY A 163 1.35 -13.93 9.11
CA GLY A 163 2.73 -14.13 9.55
C GLY A 163 2.91 -15.12 10.69
N PHE A 164 2.05 -15.08 11.72
CA PHE A 164 2.23 -15.84 12.97
C PHE A 164 1.37 -17.10 13.08
N LEU A 165 0.20 -17.13 12.44
CA LEU A 165 -0.73 -18.24 12.57
C LEU A 165 -0.75 -19.14 11.33
N ARG A 166 -0.80 -18.55 10.12
CA ARG A 166 -0.86 -19.26 8.84
C ARG A 166 0.52 -19.57 8.26
N GLY A 167 1.50 -18.71 8.51
CA GLY A 167 2.86 -18.83 7.97
C GLY A 167 2.88 -18.66 6.45
N THR A 168 2.08 -17.73 5.93
CA THR A 168 1.96 -17.40 4.49
C THR A 168 2.74 -16.17 4.08
N ILE A 169 3.20 -15.37 5.06
CA ILE A 169 4.14 -14.24 4.89
C ILE A 169 5.17 -14.28 6.03
N PRO A 170 6.26 -13.48 6.00
CA PRO A 170 7.18 -13.37 7.13
C PRO A 170 6.45 -13.04 8.44
N PRO A 171 6.85 -13.57 9.60
CA PRO A 171 8.03 -14.42 9.87
C PRO A 171 7.86 -15.91 9.55
N TRP A 172 6.81 -16.33 8.81
CA TRP A 172 6.56 -17.73 8.44
C TRP A 172 6.29 -18.65 9.64
N ARG A 173 5.83 -18.09 10.75
CA ARG A 173 5.44 -18.82 11.96
C ARG A 173 4.08 -19.49 11.76
N LYS A 174 3.86 -20.61 12.46
CA LYS A 174 2.62 -21.40 12.34
C LYS A 174 2.07 -21.69 13.72
N ARG A 175 0.81 -21.30 13.94
CA ARG A 175 0.05 -21.54 15.17
C ARG A 175 0.63 -20.88 16.43
N GLU A 176 1.46 -19.84 16.30
CA GLU A 176 2.07 -19.12 17.43
C GLU A 176 1.10 -18.08 18.01
N ARG A 177 0.17 -18.54 18.85
CA ARG A 177 -0.95 -17.71 19.35
C ARG A 177 -0.52 -16.60 20.31
N ALA A 178 0.45 -16.86 21.18
CA ALA A 178 0.93 -15.88 22.15
C ALA A 178 1.61 -14.71 21.43
N ASP A 179 2.56 -15.02 20.55
CA ASP A 179 3.24 -14.02 19.72
C ASP A 179 2.28 -13.27 18.80
N ALA A 180 1.30 -13.96 18.21
CA ALA A 180 0.26 -13.29 17.42
C ALA A 180 -0.57 -12.31 18.27
N SER A 181 -0.77 -12.58 19.57
CA SER A 181 -1.43 -11.65 20.48
C SER A 181 -0.56 -10.41 20.72
N ASP A 182 0.73 -10.61 21.01
CA ASP A 182 1.66 -9.52 21.30
C ASP A 182 1.92 -8.65 20.07
N ALA A 183 2.06 -9.25 18.90
CA ALA A 183 2.19 -8.54 17.63
C ALA A 183 0.95 -7.70 17.31
N ARG A 184 -0.27 -8.21 17.57
CA ARG A 184 -1.52 -7.42 17.41
C ARG A 184 -1.53 -6.20 18.33
N LEU A 185 -1.14 -6.35 19.59
CA LEU A 185 -1.04 -5.23 20.52
C LEU A 185 -0.03 -4.18 20.05
N SER A 186 1.11 -4.63 19.52
CA SER A 186 2.14 -3.74 18.97
C SER A 186 1.64 -2.97 17.74
N VAL A 187 1.00 -3.65 16.79
CA VAL A 187 0.39 -3.02 15.59
C VAL A 187 -0.74 -2.07 15.99
N ALA A 188 -1.61 -2.46 16.91
CA ALA A 188 -2.68 -1.58 17.41
C ALA A 188 -2.11 -0.32 18.09
N SER A 189 -1.04 -0.46 18.89
CA SER A 189 -0.36 0.68 19.49
C SER A 189 0.26 1.62 18.45
N MET A 190 0.79 1.08 17.34
CA MET A 190 1.31 1.90 16.24
C MET A 190 0.18 2.59 15.48
N ASN A 191 -0.94 1.92 15.20
CA ASN A 191 -2.14 2.57 14.65
C ASN A 191 -2.59 3.77 15.51
N GLU A 192 -2.67 3.57 16.83
CA GLU A 192 -3.04 4.63 17.77
C GLU A 192 -2.03 5.79 17.75
N SER A 193 -0.73 5.51 17.57
CA SER A 193 0.27 6.56 17.42
C SER A 193 0.09 7.42 16.16
N VAL A 194 -0.44 6.86 15.07
CA VAL A 194 -0.81 7.65 13.88
C VAL A 194 -2.07 8.48 14.15
N SER A 195 -3.10 7.87 14.74
CA SER A 195 -4.36 8.55 15.09
C SER A 195 -4.16 9.72 16.06
N SER A 196 -3.17 9.61 16.96
CA SER A 196 -2.82 10.67 17.92
C SER A 196 -1.78 11.66 17.41
N HIS A 197 -1.18 11.43 16.24
CA HIS A 197 -0.21 12.35 15.65
C HIS A 197 -0.89 13.67 15.23
N THR A 198 -0.31 14.82 15.59
CA THR A 198 -0.95 16.13 15.40
C THR A 198 -1.23 16.49 13.94
N VAL A 199 -0.36 16.05 13.02
CA VAL A 199 -0.52 16.29 11.57
C VAL A 199 -1.32 15.18 10.89
N LEU A 200 -1.10 13.91 11.27
CA LEU A 200 -1.62 12.76 10.52
C LEU A 200 -2.96 12.28 11.07
N GLY A 201 -3.21 12.44 12.38
CA GLY A 201 -4.43 12.01 13.05
C GLY A 201 -5.72 12.49 12.37
N PRO A 202 -5.85 13.78 11.99
CA PRO A 202 -7.02 14.27 11.25
C PRO A 202 -7.25 13.61 9.88
N LEU A 203 -6.18 13.06 9.28
CA LEU A 203 -6.19 12.42 7.95
C LEU A 203 -6.48 10.92 8.03
N VAL A 204 -6.46 10.31 9.22
CA VAL A 204 -6.54 8.85 9.36
C VAL A 204 -7.88 8.30 8.84
N ARG A 205 -7.80 7.24 8.04
CA ARG A 205 -8.91 6.40 7.58
C ARG A 205 -8.58 4.93 7.83
N ILE A 206 -9.47 4.21 8.50
CA ILE A 206 -9.25 2.80 8.93
C ILE A 206 -10.40 1.86 8.57
N ASP A 207 -11.49 2.41 8.04
CA ASP A 207 -12.72 1.73 7.65
C ASP A 207 -12.86 1.62 6.12
N GLY A 208 -11.75 1.81 5.39
CA GLY A 208 -11.69 1.63 3.94
C GLY A 208 -11.94 0.19 3.54
N ARG A 209 -12.49 -0.02 2.34
CA ARG A 209 -12.80 -1.35 1.80
C ARG A 209 -12.09 -1.63 0.50
N GLU A 210 -11.41 -2.75 0.42
CA GLU A 210 -10.74 -3.18 -0.81
C GLU A 210 -11.63 -4.13 -1.63
N ILE A 211 -11.66 -3.93 -2.95
CA ILE A 211 -12.34 -4.76 -3.93
C ILE A 211 -11.37 -5.13 -5.07
N PRO A 212 -11.51 -6.31 -5.69
CA PRO A 212 -10.63 -6.68 -6.80
C PRO A 212 -10.95 -5.86 -8.06
N ALA A 213 -9.93 -5.60 -8.88
CA ALA A 213 -10.06 -4.88 -10.15
C ALA A 213 -11.04 -5.55 -11.14
N GLN A 214 -11.19 -6.86 -11.05
CA GLN A 214 -12.09 -7.64 -11.89
C GLN A 214 -13.20 -8.26 -11.03
N LEU A 215 -14.43 -7.75 -11.19
CA LEU A 215 -15.64 -8.26 -10.54
C LEU A 215 -16.72 -8.56 -11.59
N PRO A 216 -17.49 -9.64 -11.43
CA PRO A 216 -18.67 -9.86 -12.27
C PRO A 216 -19.71 -8.77 -12.00
N GLU A 217 -20.44 -8.33 -13.04
CA GLU A 217 -21.43 -7.24 -12.91
C GLU A 217 -22.47 -7.51 -11.82
N SER A 218 -22.86 -8.77 -11.63
CA SER A 218 -23.83 -9.20 -10.62
C SER A 218 -23.39 -8.95 -9.17
N ALA A 219 -22.10 -8.72 -8.91
CA ALA A 219 -21.58 -8.47 -7.57
C ALA A 219 -21.70 -7.01 -7.13
N TRP A 220 -21.83 -6.07 -8.07
CA TRP A 220 -21.77 -4.63 -7.80
C TRP A 220 -22.87 -4.10 -6.86
N PRO A 221 -24.14 -4.54 -6.96
CA PRO A 221 -25.17 -4.07 -6.02
C PRO A 221 -24.83 -4.38 -4.55
N ALA A 222 -24.21 -5.53 -4.27
CA ALA A 222 -23.76 -5.89 -2.94
C ALA A 222 -22.56 -5.03 -2.50
N VAL A 223 -21.56 -4.88 -3.39
CA VAL A 223 -20.38 -4.04 -3.15
C VAL A 223 -20.78 -2.60 -2.82
N VAL A 224 -21.65 -2.00 -3.64
CA VAL A 224 -22.16 -0.63 -3.44
C VAL A 224 -22.93 -0.54 -2.12
N GLY A 225 -23.78 -1.53 -1.82
CA GLY A 225 -24.55 -1.58 -0.58
C GLY A 225 -23.67 -1.60 0.67
N GLU A 226 -22.65 -2.45 0.68
CA GLU A 226 -21.70 -2.59 1.79
C GLU A 226 -20.76 -1.39 1.94
N ALA A 227 -20.39 -0.76 0.82
CA ALA A 227 -19.45 0.36 0.81
C ALA A 227 -20.04 1.67 1.34
N ARG A 228 -21.37 1.79 1.49
CA ARG A 228 -22.00 3.02 2.04
C ARG A 228 -21.54 3.39 3.45
N HIS A 229 -20.92 2.44 4.15
CA HIS A 229 -20.40 2.62 5.51
C HIS A 229 -18.87 2.77 5.56
N ALA A 230 -18.19 2.68 4.42
CA ALA A 230 -16.76 2.87 4.33
C ALA A 230 -16.43 4.34 4.08
N SER A 231 -15.31 4.82 4.62
CA SER A 231 -14.79 6.13 4.28
C SER A 231 -14.20 6.18 2.86
N GLU A 232 -13.65 5.07 2.39
CA GLU A 232 -12.96 4.94 1.10
C GLU A 232 -13.17 3.54 0.52
N VAL A 233 -13.18 3.41 -0.81
CA VAL A 233 -13.14 2.11 -1.49
C VAL A 233 -11.92 2.03 -2.40
N TYR A 234 -11.22 0.90 -2.32
CA TYR A 234 -9.96 0.67 -3.02
C TYR A 234 -10.11 -0.44 -4.06
N VAL A 235 -9.88 -0.14 -5.32
CA VAL A 235 -9.81 -1.12 -6.41
C VAL A 235 -8.39 -1.66 -6.51
N LYS A 236 -8.17 -2.92 -6.13
CA LYS A 236 -6.84 -3.57 -6.18
C LYS A 236 -6.65 -4.33 -7.50
N SER A 237 -5.73 -3.92 -8.38
CA SER A 237 -4.79 -2.78 -8.33
C SER A 237 -4.84 -1.93 -9.60
N LEU A 238 -4.24 -0.73 -9.56
CA LEU A 238 -4.09 0.11 -10.76
C LEU A 238 -3.19 -0.58 -11.78
N VAL A 239 -2.02 -1.04 -11.35
CA VAL A 239 -1.05 -1.74 -12.20
C VAL A 239 -0.83 -3.13 -11.64
N ARG A 240 -0.94 -4.15 -12.50
CA ARG A 240 -0.65 -5.53 -12.09
C ARG A 240 0.81 -5.63 -11.63
N GLY A 241 1.00 -5.99 -10.36
CA GLY A 241 2.33 -6.14 -9.78
C GLY A 241 2.95 -7.52 -9.98
N THR A 242 4.13 -7.69 -9.39
CA THR A 242 4.88 -8.95 -9.33
C THR A 242 5.36 -9.23 -7.90
N GLY A 243 5.70 -10.49 -7.61
CA GLY A 243 6.18 -10.89 -6.30
C GLY A 243 5.07 -11.17 -5.27
N PRO A 244 5.45 -11.37 -4.00
CA PRO A 244 4.58 -11.96 -2.96
C PRO A 244 3.30 -11.18 -2.62
N THR A 245 3.27 -9.86 -2.84
CA THR A 245 2.09 -9.01 -2.53
C THR A 245 1.24 -8.69 -3.75
N SER A 246 1.65 -9.17 -4.93
CA SER A 246 1.01 -8.83 -6.20
C SER A 246 -0.46 -9.28 -6.26
N SER A 247 -1.27 -8.45 -6.91
CA SER A 247 -2.61 -8.84 -7.33
C SER A 247 -2.56 -9.69 -8.60
N THR A 248 -3.56 -10.55 -8.79
CA THR A 248 -3.68 -11.38 -9.99
C THR A 248 -4.05 -10.58 -11.25
N SER A 249 -4.63 -9.38 -11.09
CA SER A 249 -5.06 -8.48 -12.14
C SER A 249 -4.71 -7.01 -11.84
N GLY A 250 -4.79 -6.14 -12.84
CA GLY A 250 -4.65 -4.70 -12.72
C GLY A 250 -5.43 -3.97 -13.80
N LEU A 251 -5.83 -2.71 -13.55
CA LEU A 251 -6.62 -1.91 -14.50
C LEU A 251 -5.79 -1.36 -15.67
N VAL A 252 -4.47 -1.25 -15.48
CA VAL A 252 -3.51 -0.69 -16.42
C VAL A 252 -2.35 -1.67 -16.55
N THR A 253 -1.93 -1.89 -17.78
CA THR A 253 -0.64 -2.53 -18.10
C THR A 253 0.33 -1.46 -18.57
N ILE A 254 1.56 -1.51 -18.06
CA ILE A 254 2.67 -0.64 -18.46
C ILE A 254 3.69 -1.49 -19.23
N SER A 255 3.97 -1.12 -20.47
CA SER A 255 5.01 -1.76 -21.30
C SER A 255 5.68 -0.72 -22.19
N ASP A 256 7.03 -0.72 -22.22
CA ASP A 256 7.82 0.16 -23.09
C ASP A 256 7.43 1.65 -23.02
N GLY A 257 7.10 2.14 -21.82
CA GLY A 257 6.67 3.53 -21.60
C GLY A 257 5.25 3.84 -22.10
N VAL A 258 4.44 2.82 -22.40
CA VAL A 258 3.05 2.96 -22.84
C VAL A 258 2.12 2.34 -21.80
N ALA A 259 1.08 3.10 -21.43
CA ALA A 259 -0.01 2.63 -20.58
C ALA A 259 -1.20 2.18 -21.43
N THR A 260 -1.68 0.96 -21.19
CA THR A 260 -2.87 0.41 -21.86
C THR A 260 -3.91 -0.01 -20.82
N LEU A 261 -5.17 0.38 -21.04
CA LEU A 261 -6.29 0.12 -20.14
C LEU A 261 -6.91 -1.26 -20.37
N GLU A 262 -7.25 -1.96 -19.30
CA GLU A 262 -8.13 -3.12 -19.33
C GLU A 262 -9.59 -2.65 -19.11
N ALA A 263 -10.41 -2.66 -20.16
CA ALA A 263 -11.88 -2.44 -20.12
C ALA A 263 -12.39 -1.21 -19.31
N PRO A 264 -12.11 0.03 -19.74
CA PRO A 264 -12.18 1.23 -18.89
C PRO A 264 -13.57 1.78 -18.51
N GLN A 265 -14.65 1.44 -19.22
CA GLN A 265 -15.90 2.23 -19.13
C GLN A 265 -17.01 1.62 -18.27
N ARG A 266 -16.91 0.35 -17.88
CA ARG A 266 -18.02 -0.35 -17.21
C ARG A 266 -18.02 -0.22 -15.69
N LEU A 267 -16.85 0.01 -15.10
CA LEU A 267 -16.63 0.02 -13.65
C LEU A 267 -17.37 1.18 -12.96
N LEU A 268 -17.29 2.37 -13.56
CA LEU A 268 -17.94 3.56 -13.04
C LEU A 268 -19.47 3.51 -13.06
N GLU A 269 -20.04 2.98 -14.16
CA GLU A 269 -21.48 2.85 -14.31
C GLU A 269 -22.06 1.95 -13.22
N LEU A 270 -21.38 0.85 -12.92
CA LEU A 270 -21.77 -0.11 -11.89
C LEU A 270 -21.54 0.41 -10.47
N TRP A 271 -20.55 1.27 -10.25
CA TRP A 271 -20.33 1.91 -8.96
C TRP A 271 -21.39 2.97 -8.65
N ARG A 272 -21.81 3.74 -9.66
CA ARG A 272 -22.75 4.87 -9.50
C ARG A 272 -24.22 4.49 -9.67
N SER A 273 -24.54 3.22 -9.99
CA SER A 273 -25.91 2.68 -10.06
C SER A 273 -26.52 2.41 -8.67
#